data_AF-A0A938NVM8-F1
#
_entry.id   AF-A0A938NVM8-F1
#
_cell.length_a   1.000
_cell.length_b   1.000
_cell.length_c   1.000
_cell.angle_alpha   90.00
_cell.angle_beta   90.00
_cell.angle_gamma   90.00
#
_symmetry.space_group_name_H-M   'P 1'
#
loop_
_entity.id
_entity.type
_entity.pdbx_description
1 polymer ?
#
loop_
_entity_poly.entity_id
_entity_poly.type
_entity_poly.pdbx_seq_one_letter_code
_entity_poly.pdbx_strand_id
1 'polypeptide(L)'
;MTQKEINYLGSLLHDIGKFKWRAQERKSGEDHETLGTFFIREYLGKFQPLKVQIEELIKAANRVTGKIWKADIIAAQEREQQKYGDPRRPLISIFQRLSVKEGIDPPDTIYYYNPQRVNIDLEFPINSNQNIHNFTYDKNDIIKQHEILWKDFIKEIENIKQVIKDYESFFETFYSLLEKYTSYVLSAGYKSYPDIPLFDHSRVVSALSVCYDEGDDDNECILIEGDISGIQDYIYQNIYQTNKVA
;
A
#
# COMPACT_ATOMS: atom_id res chain seq x y z
N MET A 1 -7.06 -8.11 20.92
CA MET A 1 -5.96 -8.41 20.00
C MET A 1 -4.85 -9.14 20.72
N THR A 2 -4.24 -10.14 20.10
CA THR A 2 -2.98 -10.76 20.50
C THR A 2 -1.79 -9.85 20.18
N GLN A 3 -0.60 -10.14 20.69
CA GLN A 3 0.60 -9.37 20.35
C GLN A 3 0.92 -9.45 18.85
N LYS A 4 0.71 -10.62 18.23
CA LYS A 4 0.86 -10.83 16.79
C LYS A 4 -0.07 -9.92 15.99
N GLU A 5 -1.34 -9.86 16.38
CA GLU A 5 -2.36 -9.00 15.75
C GLU A 5 -2.04 -7.51 15.87
N ILE A 6 -1.48 -7.09 17.01
CA ILE A 6 -1.00 -5.71 17.21
C ILE A 6 0.18 -5.42 16.29
N ASN A 7 1.16 -6.34 16.20
CA ASN A 7 2.31 -6.16 15.33
C ASN A 7 1.89 -6.09 13.86
N TYR A 8 1.01 -7.01 13.43
CA TYR A 8 0.51 -7.06 12.07
C TYR A 8 -0.27 -5.78 11.69
N LEU A 9 -1.24 -5.38 12.51
CA LEU A 9 -2.00 -4.15 12.22
C LEU A 9 -1.13 -2.89 12.37
N GLY A 10 -0.23 -2.84 13.34
CA GLY A 10 0.71 -1.73 13.53
C GLY A 10 1.63 -1.55 12.33
N SER A 11 2.17 -2.66 11.83
CA SER A 11 3.01 -2.68 10.62
C SER A 11 2.24 -2.23 9.39
N LEU A 12 0.97 -2.63 9.24
CA LEU A 12 0.15 -2.16 8.12
C LEU A 12 -0.10 -0.63 8.20
N LEU A 13 -0.18 -0.08 9.42
CA LEU A 13 -0.48 1.32 9.71
C LEU A 13 0.74 2.23 9.78
N HIS A 14 1.97 1.71 9.79
CA HIS A 14 3.17 2.49 10.13
C HIS A 14 3.35 3.76 9.28
N ASP A 15 2.92 3.70 8.02
CA ASP A 15 3.02 4.78 7.04
C ASP A 15 1.68 5.45 6.71
N ILE A 16 0.59 5.13 7.42
CA ILE A 16 -0.76 5.64 7.10
C ILE A 16 -0.83 7.17 7.10
N GLY A 17 -0.03 7.82 7.93
CA GLY A 17 0.02 9.28 7.97
C GLY A 17 0.59 9.91 6.69
N LYS A 18 1.30 9.16 5.84
CA LYS A 18 1.73 9.64 4.51
C LYS A 18 0.52 9.93 3.62
N PHE A 19 -0.55 9.15 3.75
CA PHE A 19 -1.79 9.39 3.01
C PHE A 19 -2.40 10.74 3.42
N LYS A 20 -2.55 10.99 4.73
CA LYS A 20 -3.02 12.30 5.25
C LYS A 20 -2.08 13.45 4.87
N TRP A 21 -0.77 13.23 4.96
CA TRP A 21 0.24 14.25 4.66
C TRP A 21 0.20 14.68 3.18
N ARG A 22 -0.15 13.78 2.26
CA ARG A 22 -0.36 14.09 0.83
C ARG A 22 -1.64 14.87 0.56
N ALA A 23 -2.65 14.67 1.39
CA ALA A 23 -3.97 15.30 1.33
C ALA A 23 -4.03 16.73 1.90
N GLN A 24 -2.90 17.37 2.22
CA GLN A 24 -2.87 18.73 2.75
C GLN A 24 -1.59 19.47 2.35
N GLU A 25 -1.52 20.78 2.54
CA GLU A 25 -0.27 21.54 2.40
C GLU A 25 0.74 21.16 3.49
N ARG A 26 2.04 21.39 3.23
CA ARG A 26 3.07 21.11 4.23
C ARG A 26 2.95 22.11 5.37
N LYS A 27 2.73 21.60 6.58
CA LYS A 27 2.77 22.40 7.80
C LYS A 27 4.05 22.07 8.56
N SER A 28 4.77 23.11 8.98
CA SER A 28 6.00 22.93 9.76
C SER A 28 5.69 22.19 11.07
N GLY A 29 6.46 21.16 11.38
CA GLY A 29 6.29 20.34 12.59
C GLY A 29 5.25 19.21 12.49
N GLU A 30 4.52 19.07 11.38
CA GLU A 30 3.68 17.89 11.13
C GLU A 30 4.46 16.87 10.28
N ASP A 31 4.89 15.78 10.91
CA ASP A 31 5.40 14.59 10.23
C ASP A 31 4.31 13.53 10.05
N HIS A 32 4.60 12.53 9.21
CA HIS A 32 3.66 11.47 8.91
C HIS A 32 3.42 10.53 10.11
N GLU A 33 4.37 10.37 11.03
CA GLU A 33 4.21 9.54 12.22
C GLU A 33 3.20 10.16 13.19
N THR A 34 3.27 11.47 13.40
CA THR A 34 2.31 12.24 14.21
C THR A 34 0.91 12.20 13.59
N LEU A 35 0.81 12.38 12.26
CA LEU A 35 -0.47 12.30 11.54
C LEU A 35 -1.06 10.88 11.59
N GLY A 36 -0.21 9.85 11.49
CA GLY A 36 -0.61 8.45 11.65
C GLY A 36 -1.14 8.17 13.05
N THR A 37 -0.41 8.61 14.08
CA THR A 37 -0.84 8.52 15.48
C THR A 37 -2.20 9.18 15.71
N PHE A 38 -2.40 10.39 15.17
CA PHE A 38 -3.69 11.08 15.24
C PHE A 38 -4.79 10.26 14.55
N PHE A 39 -4.54 9.77 13.33
CA PHE A 39 -5.51 8.95 12.59
C PHE A 39 -5.92 7.70 13.38
N ILE A 40 -4.97 6.96 13.92
CA ILE A 40 -5.23 5.74 14.69
C ILE A 40 -6.09 6.08 15.91
N ARG A 41 -5.71 7.09 16.69
CA ARG A 41 -6.44 7.46 17.90
C ARG A 41 -7.85 7.97 17.60
N GLU A 42 -7.99 8.84 16.60
CA GLU A 42 -9.25 9.52 16.29
C GLU A 42 -10.25 8.62 15.57
N TYR A 43 -9.80 7.83 14.59
CA TYR A 43 -10.71 7.04 13.76
C TYR A 43 -10.75 5.58 14.18
N LEU A 44 -9.58 4.95 14.38
CA LEU A 44 -9.53 3.54 14.73
C LEU A 44 -9.83 3.29 16.22
N GLY A 45 -9.53 4.24 17.11
CA GLY A 45 -9.90 4.19 18.53
C GLY A 45 -11.41 4.15 18.81
N LYS A 46 -12.24 4.45 17.80
CA LYS A 46 -13.70 4.36 17.86
C LYS A 46 -14.24 2.93 17.62
N PHE A 47 -13.40 2.02 17.12
CA PHE A 47 -13.79 0.61 16.93
C PHE A 47 -13.67 -0.14 18.26
N GLN A 48 -14.76 -0.81 18.67
CA GLN A 48 -14.79 -1.61 19.88
C GLN A 48 -13.61 -2.59 20.00
N PRO A 49 -13.24 -3.38 18.96
CA PRO A 49 -12.14 -4.35 19.08
C PRO A 49 -10.75 -3.72 19.28
N LEU A 50 -10.57 -2.44 18.97
CA LEU A 50 -9.27 -1.75 19.07
C LEU A 50 -9.16 -0.88 20.32
N LYS A 51 -10.29 -0.43 20.86
CA LYS A 51 -10.36 0.63 21.88
C LYS A 51 -9.45 0.41 23.08
N VAL A 52 -9.34 -0.83 23.56
CA VAL A 52 -8.54 -1.16 24.77
C VAL A 52 -7.04 -1.13 24.50
N GLN A 53 -6.61 -1.48 23.29
CA GLN A 53 -5.19 -1.68 22.95
C GLN A 53 -4.68 -0.62 21.97
N ILE A 54 -5.39 0.51 21.85
CA ILE A 54 -5.09 1.56 20.87
C ILE A 54 -3.69 2.17 21.06
N GLU A 55 -3.24 2.32 22.30
CA GLU A 55 -1.91 2.88 22.58
C GLU A 55 -0.79 1.88 22.28
N GLU A 56 -1.00 0.58 22.49
CA GLU A 56 -0.05 -0.45 22.06
C GLU A 56 0.01 -0.56 20.52
N LEU A 57 -1.13 -0.39 19.86
CA LEU A 57 -1.19 -0.31 18.41
C LEU A 57 -0.44 0.93 17.87
N ILE A 58 -0.57 2.08 18.52
CA ILE A 58 0.18 3.29 18.17
C ILE A 58 1.69 3.08 18.34
N LYS A 59 2.14 2.42 19.42
CA LYS A 59 3.55 2.07 19.61
C LYS A 59 4.06 1.17 18.49
N ALA A 60 3.29 0.14 18.11
CA ALA A 60 3.63 -0.73 17.00
C ALA A 60 3.69 0.05 15.67
N ALA A 61 2.69 0.87 15.36
CA ALA A 61 2.70 1.70 14.15
C ALA A 61 3.89 2.67 14.10
N ASN A 62 4.34 3.19 15.23
CA ASN A 62 5.56 4.00 15.33
C ASN A 62 6.84 3.16 15.43
N ARG A 63 6.78 1.86 15.12
CA ARG A 63 7.92 0.92 15.08
C ARG A 63 8.66 0.80 16.43
N VAL A 64 7.99 1.08 17.54
CA VAL A 64 8.56 1.00 18.90
C VAL A 64 8.60 -0.45 19.41
N THR A 65 7.71 -1.30 18.88
CA THR A 65 7.59 -2.71 19.25
C THR A 65 7.68 -3.61 18.01
N GLY A 66 8.02 -4.88 18.22
CA GLY A 66 8.25 -5.85 17.15
C GLY A 66 9.47 -5.53 16.28
N LYS A 67 9.65 -6.29 15.19
CA LYS A 67 10.70 -6.09 14.17
C LYS A 67 10.21 -5.28 12.96
N ILE A 68 9.23 -4.38 13.16
CA ILE A 68 8.64 -3.54 12.10
C ILE A 68 9.68 -2.65 11.41
N TRP A 69 10.59 -2.05 12.18
CA TRP A 69 11.68 -1.24 11.62
C TRP A 69 12.58 -2.05 10.67
N LYS A 70 12.90 -3.30 11.04
CA LYS A 70 13.67 -4.21 10.18
C LYS A 70 12.89 -4.53 8.89
N ALA A 71 11.60 -4.84 9.02
CA ALA A 71 10.73 -5.11 7.87
C ALA A 71 10.62 -3.93 6.91
N ASP A 72 10.46 -2.71 7.42
CA ASP A 72 10.36 -1.48 6.64
C ASP A 72 11.65 -1.22 5.83
N ILE A 73 12.81 -1.38 6.46
CA ILE A 73 14.11 -1.26 5.78
C ILE A 73 14.24 -2.27 4.64
N ILE A 74 13.98 -3.55 4.90
CA ILE A 74 14.11 -4.61 3.89
C ILE A 74 13.13 -4.35 2.73
N ALA A 75 11.88 -4.01 3.02
CA ALA A 75 10.87 -3.69 2.00
C ALA A 75 11.22 -2.45 1.16
N ALA A 76 12.12 -1.59 1.64
CA ALA A 76 12.59 -0.40 0.93
C ALA A 76 13.98 -0.57 0.29
N GLN A 77 14.69 -1.67 0.57
CA GLN A 77 16.11 -1.84 0.24
C GLN A 77 16.39 -1.85 -1.27
N GLU A 78 15.47 -2.39 -2.06
CA GLU A 78 15.61 -2.48 -3.52
C GLU A 78 15.21 -1.21 -4.26
N ARG A 79 14.81 -0.14 -3.55
CA ARG A 79 14.42 1.13 -4.17
C ARG A 79 15.61 1.77 -4.87
N GLU A 80 15.44 2.05 -6.15
CA GLU A 80 16.43 2.80 -6.93
C GLU A 80 16.53 4.24 -6.39
N GLN A 81 17.75 4.66 -6.05
CA GLN A 81 17.98 5.98 -5.49
C GLN A 81 18.02 7.05 -6.56
N GLN A 82 17.34 8.17 -6.30
CA GLN A 82 17.37 9.35 -7.16
C GLN A 82 18.04 10.52 -6.46
N LYS A 83 18.82 11.32 -7.20
CA LYS A 83 19.52 12.51 -6.67
C LYS A 83 18.56 13.56 -6.10
N TYR A 84 17.40 13.73 -6.74
CA TYR A 84 16.39 14.71 -6.34
C TYR A 84 14.99 14.10 -6.47
N GLY A 85 14.14 14.37 -5.48
CA GLY A 85 12.79 13.84 -5.36
C GLY A 85 11.83 14.88 -4.80
N ASP A 86 10.68 15.13 -5.42
CA ASP A 86 9.58 15.76 -4.70
C ASP A 86 8.75 14.63 -4.07
N PRO A 87 8.59 14.59 -2.73
CA PRO A 87 7.77 13.60 -2.06
C PRO A 87 6.31 13.55 -2.53
N ARG A 88 5.81 14.55 -3.26
CA ARG A 88 4.42 14.63 -3.78
C ARG A 88 4.29 14.25 -5.24
N ARG A 89 5.32 13.64 -5.84
CA ARG A 89 5.20 13.09 -7.20
C ARG A 89 4.04 12.10 -7.26
N PRO A 90 3.36 12.02 -8.42
CA PRO A 90 2.42 10.93 -8.65
C PRO A 90 3.16 9.59 -8.67
N LEU A 91 2.38 8.52 -8.53
CA LEU A 91 2.87 7.15 -8.69
C LEU A 91 3.18 6.92 -10.18
N ILE A 92 4.43 6.67 -10.52
CA ILE A 92 4.86 6.30 -11.87
C ILE A 92 4.51 4.83 -12.12
N SER A 93 4.11 4.52 -13.34
CA SER A 93 3.84 3.15 -13.77
C SER A 93 5.07 2.27 -13.59
N ILE A 94 4.91 1.09 -12.99
CA ILE A 94 6.00 0.12 -12.85
C ILE A 94 6.57 -0.31 -14.22
N PHE A 95 5.76 -0.26 -15.28
CA PHE A 95 6.19 -0.54 -16.65
C PHE A 95 7.19 0.49 -17.20
N GLN A 96 7.30 1.68 -16.59
CA GLN A 96 8.28 2.70 -16.97
C GLN A 96 9.73 2.20 -16.81
N ARG A 97 9.97 1.18 -15.98
CA ARG A 97 11.29 0.62 -15.73
C ARG A 97 11.53 -0.72 -16.44
N LEU A 98 10.51 -1.27 -17.09
CA LEU A 98 10.60 -2.59 -17.70
C LEU A 98 11.10 -2.49 -19.14
N SER A 99 12.27 -3.09 -19.38
CA SER A 99 12.76 -3.39 -20.72
C SER A 99 12.26 -4.77 -21.12
N VAL A 100 11.47 -4.84 -22.20
CA VAL A 100 10.86 -6.10 -22.69
C VAL A 100 11.88 -6.94 -23.49
N LYS A 101 12.99 -6.34 -23.90
CA LYS A 101 14.05 -7.02 -24.65
C LYS A 101 15.37 -6.31 -24.44
N GLU A 102 16.43 -7.09 -24.29
CA GLU A 102 17.80 -6.58 -24.18
C GLU A 102 18.12 -5.60 -25.34
N GLY A 103 18.69 -4.44 -24.99
CA GLY A 103 18.99 -3.36 -25.92
C GLY A 103 17.81 -2.49 -26.34
N ILE A 104 16.60 -2.74 -25.81
CA ILE A 104 15.46 -1.81 -25.92
C ILE A 104 15.34 -1.05 -24.61
N ASP A 105 15.68 0.23 -24.64
CA ASP A 105 15.50 1.09 -23.47
C ASP A 105 14.01 1.25 -23.14
N PRO A 106 13.66 1.39 -21.85
CA PRO A 106 12.32 1.77 -21.44
C PRO A 106 11.88 3.08 -22.11
N PRO A 107 10.56 3.33 -22.23
CA PRO A 107 10.08 4.54 -22.89
C PRO A 107 10.59 5.81 -22.18
N ASP A 108 10.95 6.83 -22.95
CA ASP A 108 11.36 8.12 -22.40
C ASP A 108 10.18 8.95 -21.86
N THR A 109 8.98 8.66 -22.35
CA THR A 109 7.73 9.31 -21.94
C THR A 109 7.27 8.78 -20.59
N ILE A 110 6.89 9.67 -19.67
CA ILE A 110 6.38 9.29 -18.35
C ILE A 110 4.91 8.88 -18.42
N TYR A 111 4.64 7.70 -17.87
CA TYR A 111 3.32 7.18 -17.56
C TYR A 111 3.10 7.14 -16.06
N TYR A 112 2.01 7.74 -15.57
CA TYR A 112 1.75 7.83 -14.13
C TYR A 112 0.27 7.64 -13.80
N TYR A 113 -0.03 7.38 -12.54
CA TYR A 113 -1.39 7.27 -12.02
C TYR A 113 -1.75 8.50 -11.20
N ASN A 114 -2.97 8.99 -11.43
CA ASN A 114 -3.59 9.96 -10.55
C ASN A 114 -4.02 9.29 -9.23
N PRO A 115 -3.93 9.98 -8.08
CA PRO A 115 -4.46 9.47 -6.83
C PRO A 115 -5.97 9.24 -6.95
N GLN A 116 -6.38 7.97 -6.90
CA GLN A 116 -7.78 7.57 -6.98
C GLN A 116 -8.01 6.28 -6.19
N ARG A 117 -9.27 5.94 -5.98
CA ARG A 117 -9.64 4.65 -5.40
C ARG A 117 -9.63 3.59 -6.49
N VAL A 118 -9.23 2.37 -6.15
CA VAL A 118 -9.41 1.20 -7.02
C VAL A 118 -10.89 1.04 -7.32
N ASN A 119 -11.21 0.89 -8.59
CA ASN A 119 -12.54 0.55 -9.06
C ASN A 119 -12.45 -0.50 -10.18
N ILE A 120 -13.61 -0.99 -10.63
CA ILE A 120 -13.69 -2.09 -11.61
C ILE A 120 -13.46 -1.64 -13.06
N ASP A 121 -13.50 -0.33 -13.32
CA ASP A 121 -13.25 0.22 -14.64
C ASP A 121 -11.76 0.12 -14.99
N LEU A 122 -11.44 0.00 -16.27
CA LEU A 122 -10.07 -0.10 -16.76
C LEU A 122 -9.31 1.21 -16.49
N GLU A 123 -8.41 1.18 -15.51
CA GLU A 123 -7.55 2.31 -15.16
C GLU A 123 -6.15 2.14 -15.77
N PHE A 124 -5.93 2.81 -16.91
CA PHE A 124 -4.61 2.88 -17.53
C PHE A 124 -3.81 4.07 -16.99
N PRO A 125 -2.47 3.98 -16.94
CA PRO A 125 -1.64 5.11 -16.57
C PRO A 125 -1.76 6.23 -17.62
N ILE A 126 -1.74 7.47 -17.13
CA ILE A 126 -1.82 8.68 -17.93
C ILE A 126 -0.49 8.90 -18.63
N ASN A 127 -0.53 9.04 -19.95
CA ASN A 127 0.61 9.51 -20.73
C ASN A 127 0.78 11.02 -20.48
N SER A 128 1.86 11.39 -19.79
CA SER A 128 2.16 12.81 -19.50
C SER A 128 2.53 13.63 -20.74
N ASN A 129 2.90 12.97 -21.85
CA ASN A 129 3.61 13.53 -23.00
C ASN A 129 4.89 14.30 -22.62
N GLN A 130 5.46 14.02 -21.44
CA GLN A 130 6.67 14.62 -20.92
C GLN A 130 7.79 13.58 -20.85
N ASN A 131 9.02 14.03 -21.10
CA ASN A 131 10.22 13.22 -20.91
C ASN A 131 10.53 13.07 -19.41
N ILE A 132 11.00 11.89 -19.00
CA ILE A 132 11.38 11.55 -17.62
C ILE A 132 12.32 12.55 -16.94
N HIS A 133 13.25 13.14 -17.69
CA HIS A 133 14.21 14.11 -17.15
C HIS A 133 13.60 15.48 -16.85
N ASN A 134 12.48 15.81 -17.47
CA ASN A 134 11.82 17.11 -17.38
C ASN A 134 10.38 17.00 -16.84
N PHE A 135 10.06 15.92 -16.13
CA PHE A 135 8.72 15.68 -15.66
C PHE A 135 8.28 16.72 -14.61
N THR A 136 7.15 17.35 -14.90
CA THR A 136 6.47 18.33 -14.07
C THR A 136 5.01 17.95 -13.91
N TYR A 137 4.44 18.32 -12.76
CA TYR A 137 3.06 18.02 -12.41
C TYR A 137 2.48 19.15 -11.56
N ASP A 138 1.16 19.32 -11.60
CA ASP A 138 0.47 20.30 -10.76
C ASP A 138 0.36 19.74 -9.34
N LYS A 139 1.17 20.30 -8.43
CA LYS A 139 1.17 19.90 -7.02
C LYS A 139 -0.17 20.18 -6.35
N ASN A 140 -0.82 21.28 -6.69
CA ASN A 140 -2.09 21.67 -6.07
C ASN A 140 -3.20 20.73 -6.50
N ASP A 141 -3.20 20.31 -7.77
CA ASP A 141 -4.14 19.32 -8.26
C ASP A 141 -3.94 17.96 -7.57
N ILE A 142 -2.70 17.47 -7.49
CA ILE A 142 -2.37 16.23 -6.77
C ILE A 142 -2.82 16.28 -5.30
N ILE A 143 -2.62 17.41 -4.61
CA ILE A 143 -3.07 17.58 -3.20
C ILE A 143 -4.60 17.49 -3.12
N LYS A 144 -5.32 18.17 -4.02
CA LYS A 144 -6.79 18.15 -4.06
C LYS A 144 -7.33 16.74 -4.29
N GLN A 145 -6.74 15.99 -5.21
CA GLN A 145 -7.13 14.61 -5.48
C GLN A 145 -6.92 13.72 -4.23
N HIS A 146 -5.78 13.83 -3.55
CA HIS A 146 -5.56 13.14 -2.28
C HIS A 146 -6.52 13.59 -1.18
N GLU A 147 -6.89 14.88 -1.13
CA GLU A 147 -7.85 15.40 -0.15
C GLU A 147 -9.23 14.78 -0.32
N ILE A 148 -9.71 14.66 -1.57
CA ILE A 148 -10.97 13.97 -1.89
C ILE A 148 -10.87 12.50 -1.48
N LEU A 149 -9.79 11.82 -1.87
CA LEU A 149 -9.57 10.41 -1.57
C LEU A 149 -9.52 10.14 -0.05
N TRP A 150 -8.85 11.00 0.70
CA TRP A 150 -8.80 10.93 2.17
C TRP A 150 -10.18 11.12 2.81
N LYS A 151 -10.96 12.10 2.35
CA LYS A 151 -12.31 12.36 2.87
C LYS A 151 -13.23 11.15 2.63
N ASP A 152 -13.18 10.56 1.45
CA ASP A 152 -13.95 9.36 1.12
C ASP A 152 -13.53 8.16 1.97
N PHE A 153 -12.23 7.94 2.16
CA PHE A 153 -11.69 6.89 3.04
C PHE A 153 -12.20 7.04 4.48
N ILE A 154 -12.10 8.24 5.06
CA ILE A 154 -12.61 8.52 6.41
C ILE A 154 -14.13 8.29 6.50
N LYS A 155 -14.88 8.69 5.47
CA LYS A 155 -16.33 8.47 5.43
C LYS A 155 -16.68 6.98 5.48
N GLU A 156 -15.98 6.13 4.73
CA GLU A 156 -16.23 4.68 4.76
C GLU A 156 -15.85 4.06 6.12
N ILE A 157 -14.73 4.45 6.72
CA ILE A 157 -14.35 4.03 8.09
C ILE A 157 -15.45 4.40 9.10
N GLU A 158 -15.94 5.64 9.05
CA GLU A 158 -16.96 6.12 9.98
C GLU A 158 -18.32 5.41 9.79
N ASN A 159 -18.63 4.95 8.57
CA ASN A 159 -19.85 4.18 8.29
C ASN A 159 -19.81 2.75 8.86
N ILE A 160 -18.64 2.09 8.84
CA ILE A 160 -18.52 0.70 9.28
C ILE A 160 -18.28 0.54 10.79
N LYS A 161 -17.87 1.61 11.50
CA LYS A 161 -17.47 1.56 12.92
C LYS A 161 -18.52 0.98 13.87
N GLN A 162 -19.81 1.15 13.56
CA GLN A 162 -20.91 0.66 14.42
C GLN A 162 -21.34 -0.76 14.06
N VAL A 163 -20.96 -1.26 12.88
CA VAL A 163 -21.33 -2.59 12.40
C VAL A 163 -20.30 -3.62 12.84
N ILE A 164 -19.02 -3.28 12.74
CA ILE A 164 -17.91 -4.19 13.07
C ILE A 164 -17.71 -4.27 14.58
N LYS A 165 -17.70 -5.48 15.14
CA LYS A 165 -17.62 -5.74 16.59
C LYS A 165 -16.42 -6.59 17.00
N ASP A 166 -15.84 -7.33 16.08
CA ASP A 166 -14.69 -8.20 16.31
C ASP A 166 -13.47 -7.75 15.49
N TYR A 167 -12.29 -8.22 15.88
CA TYR A 167 -11.03 -7.82 15.28
C TYR A 167 -10.86 -8.40 13.87
N GLU A 168 -11.26 -9.64 13.62
CA GLU A 168 -11.08 -10.31 12.33
C GLU A 168 -11.86 -9.58 11.23
N SER A 169 -13.15 -9.31 11.48
CA SER A 169 -14.00 -8.53 10.58
C SER A 169 -13.46 -7.10 10.39
N PHE A 170 -12.92 -6.48 11.46
CA PHE A 170 -12.26 -5.19 11.35
C PHE A 170 -11.05 -5.25 10.41
N PHE A 171 -10.17 -6.21 10.65
CA PHE A 171 -8.91 -6.33 9.94
C PHE A 171 -9.14 -6.55 8.45
N GLU A 172 -9.97 -7.52 8.07
CA GLU A 172 -10.29 -7.82 6.67
C GLU A 172 -10.93 -6.62 5.95
N THR A 173 -11.90 -5.97 6.61
CA THR A 173 -12.54 -4.78 6.04
C THR A 173 -11.55 -3.62 5.91
N PHE A 174 -10.73 -3.39 6.92
CA PHE A 174 -9.76 -2.29 6.92
C PHE A 174 -8.62 -2.53 5.92
N TYR A 175 -8.14 -3.76 5.79
CA TYR A 175 -7.19 -4.16 4.76
C TYR A 175 -7.75 -3.89 3.36
N SER A 176 -8.99 -4.28 3.10
CA SER A 176 -9.70 -3.97 1.85
C SER A 176 -9.86 -2.47 1.60
N LEU A 177 -10.12 -1.67 2.65
CA LEU A 177 -10.16 -0.21 2.54
C LEU A 177 -8.77 0.37 2.21
N LEU A 178 -7.69 -0.14 2.79
CA LEU A 178 -6.34 0.30 2.44
C LEU A 178 -6.00 -0.04 0.99
N GLU A 179 -6.31 -1.25 0.53
CA GLU A 179 -6.17 -1.65 -0.87
C GLU A 179 -6.93 -0.68 -1.79
N LYS A 180 -8.22 -0.48 -1.49
CA LYS A 180 -9.10 0.39 -2.25
C LYS A 180 -8.59 1.83 -2.32
N TYR A 181 -8.09 2.40 -1.24
CA TYR A 181 -7.78 3.84 -1.16
C TYR A 181 -6.30 4.20 -1.29
N THR A 182 -5.38 3.24 -1.22
CA THR A 182 -3.94 3.52 -1.18
C THR A 182 -3.10 2.80 -2.24
N SER A 183 -3.73 2.04 -3.14
CA SER A 183 -3.04 1.40 -4.29
C SER A 183 -2.56 2.38 -5.36
N TYR A 184 -3.13 3.60 -5.44
CA TYR A 184 -2.65 4.68 -6.31
C TYR A 184 -2.02 5.84 -5.53
N VAL A 185 -1.67 5.61 -4.26
CA VAL A 185 -0.98 6.58 -3.42
C VAL A 185 0.49 6.18 -3.35
N LEU A 186 1.40 7.10 -3.64
CA LEU A 186 2.83 6.81 -3.62
C LEU A 186 3.35 6.57 -2.19
N SER A 187 4.09 5.47 -1.96
CA SER A 187 4.72 5.16 -0.67
C SER A 187 5.88 6.12 -0.34
N ALA A 188 6.85 6.25 -1.26
CA ALA A 188 8.02 7.11 -1.07
C ALA A 188 8.40 7.77 -2.41
N GLY A 189 8.49 9.10 -2.40
CA GLY A 189 8.88 9.89 -3.58
C GLY A 189 10.13 10.74 -3.37
N TYR A 190 10.71 10.71 -2.17
CA TYR A 190 11.94 11.44 -1.88
C TYR A 190 13.13 10.51 -2.06
N LYS A 191 14.07 10.91 -2.92
CA LYS A 191 15.31 10.17 -3.24
C LYS A 191 15.10 8.71 -3.66
N SER A 192 13.90 8.36 -4.11
CA SER A 192 13.51 7.03 -4.56
C SER A 192 12.72 7.15 -5.85
N TYR A 193 12.83 6.14 -6.71
CA TYR A 193 11.96 6.01 -7.87
C TYR A 193 10.50 5.85 -7.38
N PRO A 194 9.55 6.66 -7.89
CA PRO A 194 8.22 6.76 -7.28
C PRO A 194 7.22 5.76 -7.88
N ASP A 195 7.49 4.46 -7.82
CA ASP A 195 6.66 3.42 -8.47
C ASP A 195 6.10 2.36 -7.52
N ILE A 196 6.27 2.54 -6.21
CA ILE A 196 5.76 1.62 -5.19
C ILE A 196 4.51 2.23 -4.54
N PRO A 197 3.33 1.60 -4.69
CA PRO A 197 2.13 1.98 -3.97
C PRO A 197 2.28 1.90 -2.45
N LEU A 198 1.55 2.74 -1.74
CA LEU A 198 1.51 2.76 -0.28
C LEU A 198 0.92 1.45 0.27
N PHE A 199 -0.16 0.95 -0.34
CA PHE A 199 -0.74 -0.33 0.03
C PHE A 199 0.26 -1.48 -0.07
N ASP A 200 0.93 -1.61 -1.23
CA ASP A 200 1.90 -2.67 -1.49
C ASP A 200 3.07 -2.63 -0.51
N HIS A 201 3.62 -1.44 -0.25
CA HIS A 201 4.66 -1.29 0.74
C HIS A 201 4.18 -1.73 2.13
N SER A 202 3.06 -1.18 2.60
CA SER A 202 2.54 -1.49 3.94
C SER A 202 2.21 -2.97 4.12
N ARG A 203 1.59 -3.64 3.13
CA ARG A 203 1.28 -5.08 3.25
C ARG A 203 2.53 -5.95 3.29
N VAL A 204 3.58 -5.60 2.54
CA VAL A 204 4.86 -6.32 2.55
C VAL A 204 5.60 -6.10 3.87
N VAL A 205 5.67 -4.86 4.38
CA VAL A 205 6.21 -4.58 5.73
C VAL A 205 5.48 -5.40 6.77
N SER A 206 4.16 -5.48 6.66
CA SER A 206 3.30 -6.22 7.58
C SER A 206 3.53 -7.73 7.55
N ALA A 207 3.66 -8.33 6.36
CA ALA A 207 3.99 -9.75 6.25
C ALA A 207 5.39 -10.05 6.81
N LEU A 208 6.39 -9.24 6.43
CA LEU A 208 7.77 -9.41 6.88
C LEU A 208 7.93 -9.20 8.38
N SER A 209 7.23 -8.25 8.99
CA SER A 209 7.34 -8.01 10.44
C SER A 209 6.86 -9.19 11.27
N VAL A 210 5.81 -9.88 10.81
CA VAL A 210 5.31 -11.10 11.44
C VAL A 210 6.30 -12.25 11.22
N CYS A 211 6.83 -12.44 10.01
CA CYS A 211 7.86 -13.43 9.75
C CYS A 211 9.08 -13.22 10.64
N TYR A 212 9.60 -11.99 10.72
CA TYR A 212 10.76 -11.70 11.57
C TYR A 212 10.46 -11.91 13.05
N ASP A 213 9.27 -11.58 13.54
CA ASP A 213 8.92 -11.75 14.95
C ASP A 213 8.72 -13.21 15.36
N GLU A 214 8.18 -14.04 14.46
CA GLU A 214 7.87 -15.45 14.76
C GLU A 214 8.94 -16.44 14.27
N GLY A 215 9.78 -16.04 13.32
CA GLY A 215 10.81 -16.88 12.72
C GLY A 215 12.04 -17.04 13.60
N ASP A 216 12.72 -18.18 13.43
CA ASP A 216 14.00 -18.46 14.09
C ASP A 216 15.10 -17.53 13.55
N ASP A 217 16.07 -17.17 14.39
CA ASP A 217 17.11 -16.19 14.07
C ASP A 217 17.90 -16.50 12.77
N ASP A 218 18.05 -17.77 12.41
CA ASP A 218 18.78 -18.22 11.22
C ASP A 218 17.91 -18.43 9.97
N ASN A 219 16.57 -18.48 10.12
CA ASN A 219 15.62 -18.73 9.02
C ASN A 219 14.30 -17.99 9.28
N GLU A 220 14.37 -16.66 9.30
CA GLU A 220 13.24 -15.83 9.74
C GLU A 220 12.07 -15.80 8.73
N CYS A 221 12.32 -16.09 7.46
CA CYS A 221 11.33 -16.01 6.38
C CYS A 221 11.37 -17.25 5.48
N ILE A 222 10.19 -17.75 5.10
CA ILE A 222 10.04 -18.83 4.11
C ILE A 222 9.19 -18.28 2.95
N LEU A 223 9.72 -18.39 1.73
CA LEU A 223 8.94 -18.14 0.52
C LEU A 223 8.19 -19.42 0.15
N ILE A 224 6.87 -19.39 0.25
CA ILE A 224 6.01 -20.53 -0.10
C ILE A 224 5.32 -20.19 -1.43
N GLU A 225 5.63 -20.97 -2.46
CA GLU A 225 4.98 -20.91 -3.78
C GLU A 225 4.15 -22.18 -3.98
N GLY A 226 2.92 -22.02 -4.47
CA GLY A 226 2.02 -23.14 -4.79
C GLY A 226 1.57 -23.06 -6.24
N ASP A 227 1.80 -24.12 -7.01
CA ASP A 227 1.27 -24.29 -8.37
C ASP A 227 0.12 -25.30 -8.35
N ILE A 228 -1.03 -24.89 -8.92
CA ILE A 228 -2.17 -25.77 -9.15
C ILE A 228 -2.13 -26.20 -10.61
N SER A 229 -1.53 -27.36 -10.88
CA SER A 229 -1.45 -27.90 -12.23
C SER A 229 -2.79 -28.47 -12.71
N GLY A 230 -3.04 -28.44 -14.02
CA GLY A 230 -4.22 -29.07 -14.64
C GLY A 230 -5.51 -28.24 -14.63
N ILE A 231 -5.45 -26.93 -14.33
CA ILE A 231 -6.63 -26.04 -14.32
C ILE A 231 -7.39 -26.10 -15.65
N GLN A 232 -6.69 -26.02 -16.78
CA GLN A 232 -7.33 -26.06 -18.10
C GLN A 232 -8.05 -27.39 -18.34
N ASP A 233 -7.39 -28.52 -18.05
CA ASP A 233 -8.01 -29.83 -18.21
C ASP A 233 -9.24 -29.97 -17.30
N TYR A 234 -9.12 -29.60 -16.02
CA TYR A 234 -10.24 -29.65 -15.08
C TYR A 234 -11.47 -28.85 -15.57
N ILE A 235 -11.26 -27.65 -16.12
CA ILE A 235 -12.35 -26.79 -16.61
C ILE A 235 -12.93 -27.32 -17.93
N TYR A 236 -12.08 -27.75 -18.87
CA TYR A 236 -12.49 -27.93 -20.27
C TYR A 236 -12.62 -29.40 -20.72
N GLN A 237 -12.17 -30.38 -19.93
CA GLN A 237 -12.16 -31.80 -20.33
C GLN A 237 -13.52 -32.30 -20.81
N ASN A 238 -14.61 -31.94 -20.12
CA ASN A 238 -15.95 -32.34 -20.53
C ASN A 238 -16.43 -31.61 -21.79
N ILE A 239 -16.04 -30.35 -22.01
CA ILE A 239 -16.38 -29.59 -23.22
C ILE A 239 -15.70 -30.21 -24.46
N TYR A 240 -14.46 -30.67 -24.31
CA TYR A 240 -13.74 -31.37 -25.37
C TYR A 240 -14.33 -32.75 -25.70
N GLN A 241 -14.93 -33.44 -24.72
CA GLN A 241 -15.60 -34.71 -24.95
C GLN A 241 -16.91 -34.52 -25.72
N THR A 242 -17.72 -33.51 -25.39
CA THR A 242 -19.00 -33.27 -26.09
C THR A 242 -18.80 -32.89 -27.56
N ASN A 243 -17.75 -32.14 -27.88
CA ASN A 243 -17.41 -31.77 -29.26
C ASN A 243 -16.88 -32.94 -30.12
N LYS A 244 -16.51 -34.07 -29.52
CA LYS A 244 -16.09 -35.28 -30.25
C LYS A 244 -17.25 -36.24 -30.55
N VAL A 245 -18.44 -35.98 -29.99
CA VAL A 245 -19.64 -36.81 -30.15
C VAL A 245 -20.65 -36.16 -31.12
N ALA A 246 -20.34 -34.98 -31.65
CA ALA A 246 -21.12 -34.26 -32.67
C ALA A 246 -20.55 -34.47 -34.09
#